data_AF-A0A2K8UCU4-F1
#
_entry.id   AF-A0A2K8UCU4-F1
#
_cell.length_a   1.000
_cell.length_b   1.000
_cell.length_c   1.000
_cell.angle_alpha   90.00
_cell.angle_beta   90.00
_cell.angle_gamma   90.00
#
_symmetry.space_group_name_H-M   'P 1'
#
loop_
_entity.id
_entity.type
_entity.pdbx_description
1 polymer ?
#
loop_
_entity_poly.entity_id
_entity_poly.type
_entity_poly.pdbx_seq_one_letter_code
_entity_poly.pdbx_strand_id
1 'polypeptide(L)' 'MKTAISVPDDVFGEAENLAARLRISRSDLYARALKEFLERHADQVTTTLDTLCSDIDSKPDEFLVRSARKVLRSTEW' A
#
# COMPACT_ATOMS: atom_id res chain seq x y z
N MET A 1 1.00 16.49 -7.19
CA MET A 1 -0.29 17.16 -6.85
C MET A 1 -0.09 18.03 -5.63
N LYS A 2 -0.78 19.18 -5.50
CA LYS A 2 -0.77 20.01 -4.28
C LYS A 2 -2.15 19.98 -3.64
N THR A 3 -2.20 19.72 -2.35
CA THR A 3 -3.43 19.63 -1.55
C THR A 3 -3.19 20.36 -0.23
N ALA A 4 -4.16 21.16 0.21
CA ALA A 4 -4.15 21.74 1.55
C ALA A 4 -4.88 20.80 2.50
N ILE A 5 -4.29 20.54 3.67
CA ILE A 5 -4.88 19.72 4.73
C ILE A 5 -4.92 20.54 6.02
N SER A 6 -5.95 20.32 6.84
CA SER A 6 -5.99 20.81 8.21
C SER A 6 -5.34 19.78 9.12
N VAL A 7 -4.43 20.22 9.99
CA VAL A 7 -3.78 19.42 11.02
C VAL A 7 -3.82 20.17 12.34
N PRO A 8 -3.92 19.49 13.49
CA PRO A 8 -3.80 20.10 14.81
C PRO A 8 -2.50 20.90 14.97
N ASP A 9 -2.56 22.01 15.72
CA ASP A 9 -1.43 22.94 15.90
C ASP A 9 -0.23 22.30 16.60
N ASP A 10 -0.47 21.40 17.53
CA ASP A 10 0.56 20.61 18.23
C ASP A 10 1.32 19.71 17.25
N VAL A 11 0.59 18.96 16.42
CA VAL A 11 1.17 18.10 15.37
C VAL A 11 1.95 18.92 14.36
N PHE A 12 1.43 20.08 13.96
CA PHE A 12 2.12 21.00 13.06
C PHE A 12 3.44 21.48 13.68
N GLY A 13 3.44 21.92 14.93
CA GLY A 13 4.64 22.40 15.63
C GLY A 13 5.72 21.32 15.76
N GLU A 14 5.33 20.09 16.09
CA GLU A 14 6.26 18.96 16.16
C GLU A 14 6.86 18.62 14.79
N ALA A 15 6.03 18.64 13.73
CA ALA A 15 6.48 18.43 12.36
C ALA A 15 7.47 19.50 11.89
N GLU A 16 7.26 20.78 12.22
CA GLU A 16 8.20 21.86 11.90
C GLU A 16 9.57 21.65 12.56
N ASN A 17 9.56 21.30 13.85
CA ASN A 17 10.78 21.04 14.60
C ASN A 17 11.55 19.85 14.01
N LEU A 18 10.84 18.79 13.62
CA LEU A 18 11.45 17.60 13.02
C LEU A 18 12.01 17.90 11.62
N ALA A 19 11.26 18.61 10.77
CA ALA A 19 11.71 19.01 9.44
C ALA A 19 12.98 19.87 9.51
N ALA A 20 13.03 20.81 10.45
CA ALA A 20 14.21 21.65 10.69
C ALA A 20 15.42 20.83 11.13
N ARG A 21 15.24 19.89 12.08
CA ARG A 21 16.30 18.99 12.53
C ARG A 21 16.85 18.10 11.42
N LEU A 22 15.97 17.61 10.54
CA LEU A 22 16.33 16.75 9.40
C LEU A 22 16.81 17.56 8.17
N ARG A 23 16.72 18.89 8.21
CA ARG A 23 17.01 19.80 7.09
C ARG A 23 16.26 19.46 5.81
N ILE A 24 14.99 19.10 5.94
CA ILE A 24 14.09 18.83 4.80
C ILE A 24 12.93 19.81 4.78
N SER A 25 12.27 19.94 3.64
CA SER A 25 11.06 20.74 3.55
C SER A 25 9.90 20.09 4.30
N ARG A 26 8.96 20.91 4.76
CA ARG A 26 7.72 20.47 5.40
C ARG A 26 6.94 19.50 4.51
N SER A 27 6.81 19.86 3.23
CA SER A 27 6.14 19.01 2.24
C SER A 27 6.83 17.66 2.04
N ASP A 28 8.16 17.61 2.13
CA ASP A 28 8.92 16.36 2.04
C ASP A 28 8.68 15.48 3.29
N LEU A 29 8.68 16.07 4.49
CA LEU A 29 8.35 15.36 5.71
C LEU A 29 6.95 14.73 5.63
N TYR A 30 5.92 15.51 5.27
CA TYR A 30 4.55 15.01 5.15
C TYR A 30 4.41 13.95 4.07
N ALA A 31 5.09 14.09 2.93
CA ALA A 31 5.08 13.10 1.87
C ALA A 31 5.69 11.77 2.32
N ARG A 32 6.80 11.80 3.07
CA ARG A 32 7.44 10.60 3.63
C ARG A 32 6.54 9.92 4.65
N ALA A 33 5.95 10.68 5.58
CA ALA A 33 5.05 10.16 6.58
C ALA A 33 3.82 9.49 5.94
N LEU A 34 3.23 10.12 4.91
CA LEU A 34 2.10 9.55 4.18
C LEU A 34 2.50 8.26 3.44
N LYS A 35 3.66 8.25 2.78
CA LYS A 35 4.16 7.05 2.10
C LYS A 35 4.33 5.89 3.08
N GLU A 36 4.99 6.14 4.20
CA GLU A 36 5.22 5.11 5.22
C GLU A 36 3.90 4.62 5.83
N PHE A 37 2.95 5.52 6.08
CA PHE A 37 1.62 5.14 6.56
C PHE A 37 0.90 4.24 5.56
N LEU A 38 0.92 4.59 4.28
CA LEU A 38 0.33 3.76 3.22
C LEU A 38 1.02 2.41 3.09
N GLU A 39 2.34 2.35 3.19
CA GLU A 39 3.09 1.08 3.13
C GLU A 39 2.78 0.16 4.31
N ARG A 40 2.60 0.73 5.53
CA ARG A 40 2.20 -0.02 6.72
C ARG A 40 0.78 -0.58 6.65
N HIS A 41 -0.08 0.04 5.85
CA HIS A 41 -1.48 -0.35 5.68
C HIS A 41 -1.77 -0.94 4.30
N ALA A 42 -0.75 -1.12 3.47
CA ALA A 42 -0.89 -1.85 2.24
C ALA A 42 -1.04 -3.33 2.61
N ASP A 43 -2.09 -3.98 2.11
CA ASP A 43 -2.16 -5.44 2.05
C ASP A 43 -1.08 -5.92 1.06
N GLN A 44 0.18 -5.91 1.53
CA GLN A 44 1.35 -6.21 0.73
C GLN A 44 1.26 -7.63 0.16
N VAL A 45 0.60 -8.56 0.86
CA VAL A 45 0.50 -9.95 0.43
C VAL A 45 -0.18 -10.06 -0.94
N THR A 46 -1.37 -9.49 -1.12
CA THR A 46 -2.09 -9.57 -2.41
C THR A 46 -1.32 -8.82 -3.50
N THR A 47 -0.83 -7.61 -3.21
CA THR A 47 -0.12 -6.79 -4.20
C THR A 47 1.20 -7.44 -4.65
N THR A 48 1.94 -8.03 -3.72
CA THR A 48 3.18 -8.77 -4.00
C THR A 48 2.90 -10.06 -4.76
N LEU A 49 1.85 -10.81 -4.40
CA LEU A 49 1.45 -12.01 -5.14
C LEU A 49 0.98 -11.68 -6.56
N ASP A 50 0.22 -10.61 -6.74
CA ASP A 50 -0.23 -10.16 -8.07
C ASP A 50 0.96 -9.77 -8.95
N THR A 51 1.93 -9.04 -8.39
CA THR A 51 3.17 -8.66 -9.10
C THR A 51 3.99 -9.90 -9.48
N LEU A 52 4.21 -10.82 -8.54
CA LEU A 52 4.93 -12.06 -8.79
C LEU A 52 4.24 -12.92 -9.86
N CYS A 53 2.92 -13.06 -9.77
CA CYS A 53 2.13 -13.78 -10.77
C CYS A 53 2.21 -13.09 -12.14
N SER A 54 2.24 -11.76 -12.21
CA SER A 54 2.39 -11.05 -13.48
C SER A 54 3.76 -11.24 -14.14
N ASP A 55 4.82 -11.41 -13.34
CA ASP A 55 6.20 -11.54 -13.84
C ASP A 55 6.55 -12.96 -14.30
N ILE A 56 5.84 -13.99 -13.81
CA ILE A 56 5.98 -15.38 -14.25
C ILE A 56 4.87 -15.74 -15.24
N ASP A 57 5.07 -16.75 -16.09
CA ASP A 57 3.97 -17.33 -16.87
C ASP A 57 3.06 -18.17 -15.94
N SER A 58 2.32 -17.46 -15.09
CA SER A 58 1.45 -18.01 -14.05
C SER A 58 0.07 -18.40 -14.58
N LYS A 59 -0.17 -18.31 -15.90
CA LYS A 59 -1.48 -18.62 -16.48
C LYS A 59 -1.83 -20.06 -16.15
N PRO A 60 -2.84 -20.30 -15.31
CA PRO A 60 -3.23 -21.65 -14.98
C PRO A 60 -3.76 -22.33 -16.25
N ASP A 61 -3.37 -23.58 -16.46
CA ASP A 61 -3.90 -24.35 -17.56
C ASP A 61 -5.42 -24.55 -17.41
N GLU A 62 -6.08 -24.89 -18.52
CA GLU A 62 -7.53 -24.98 -18.56
C GLU A 62 -8.09 -26.07 -17.63
N PHE A 63 -7.32 -27.14 -17.40
CA PHE A 63 -7.72 -28.22 -16.50
C PHE A 63 -7.70 -27.76 -15.05
N LEU A 64 -6.66 -27.02 -14.65
CA LEU A 64 -6.51 -26.46 -13.31
C LEU A 64 -7.64 -25.47 -12.99
N VAL A 65 -7.98 -24.57 -13.93
CA VAL A 65 -9.09 -23.61 -13.78
C VAL A 65 -10.44 -24.30 -13.62
N ARG A 66 -10.73 -25.32 -14.44
CA ARG A 66 -12.00 -26.06 -14.38
C ARG A 66 -12.14 -26.82 -13.06
N SER A 67 -11.06 -27.46 -12.61
CA SER A 67 -11.03 -28.23 -11.36
C SER A 67 -11.21 -27.32 -10.14
N ALA A 68 -10.48 -26.20 -10.08
CA ALA A 68 -10.59 -25.22 -9.00
C ALA A 68 -12.01 -24.64 -8.89
N ARG A 69 -12.63 -24.25 -10.01
CA ARG A 69 -14.01 -23.74 -10.03
C ARG A 69 -15.02 -24.75 -9.51
N LYS A 70 -14.84 -26.05 -9.81
CA LYS A 70 -15.73 -27.11 -9.31
C LYS A 70 -15.63 -27.23 -7.79
N VAL A 71 -14.41 -27.24 -7.25
CA VAL A 71 -14.15 -27.34 -5.80
C VAL A 71 -14.71 -26.12 -5.07
N LEU A 72 -14.38 -24.90 -5.53
CA LEU A 72 -14.83 -23.66 -4.87
C LEU A 72 -16.36 -23.51 -4.85
N ARG A 73 -17.07 -24.04 -5.84
CA ARG A 73 -18.54 -24.05 -5.88
C ARG A 73 -19.18 -25.08 -4.94
N SER A 74 -18.45 -26.13 -4.59
CA SER A 74 -18.93 -27.18 -3.68
C SER A 74 -18.63 -26.90 -2.21
N THR A 75 -17.82 -25.88 -1.91
CA THR A 75 -17.50 -25.48 -0.54
C THR A 75 -18.55 -24.51 -0.03
N GLU A 76 -19.14 -24.78 1.13
CA GLU A 76 -19.99 -23.83 1.84
C GLU A 76 -19.11 -22.77 2.53
N TRP A 77 -19.50 -21.51 2.40
CA TRP A 77 -18.80 -20.34 2.95
C TRP A 77 -19.51 -19.81 4.19
#